data_AF-A0A6J4HFN4-F1
#
_entry.id   AF-A0A6J4HFN4-F1
#
_cell.length_a   1.000
_cell.length_b   1.000
_cell.length_c   1.000
_cell.angle_alpha   90.00
_cell.angle_beta   90.00
_cell.angle_gamma   90.00
#
_symmetry.space_group_name_H-M   'P 1'
#
loop_
_entity.id
_entity.type
_entity.pdbx_description
1 polymer ?
#
loop_
_entity_poly.entity_id
_entity_poly.type
_entity_poly.pdbx_seq_one_letter_code
_entity_poly.pdbx_strand_id
1 'polypeptide(L)'
;MATPLDAAFGTSAPTAARRPGRRPAFRRAVFAVAGVVGVLLSTVPAQAAPGTSAAAAELVAAKGHELEVITEEFNEARVALAAQQAAAQATGAQLEQATVVLATAQESVRGIARSAYTGANLSSFQALMTSDSADDFVARMATLQMVAGHQNAVLDTAAGANVAAAQAAAAAQKAASDA
;
A
#
# COMPACT_ATOMS: atom_id res chain seq x y z
N MET A 1 28.65 -13.85 -73.44
CA MET A 1 28.14 -15.23 -73.59
C MET A 1 27.66 -15.72 -72.24
N ALA A 2 26.50 -16.39 -72.24
CA ALA A 2 25.82 -17.13 -71.16
C ALA A 2 25.19 -16.34 -69.99
N THR A 3 23.89 -16.11 -70.13
CA THR A 3 22.80 -15.95 -69.13
C THR A 3 22.25 -17.37 -68.73
N PRO A 4 21.24 -17.54 -67.83
CA PRO A 4 21.24 -17.46 -66.35
C PRO A 4 20.49 -18.67 -65.68
N LEU A 5 19.99 -18.47 -64.43
CA LEU A 5 19.01 -19.26 -63.64
C LEU A 5 19.63 -20.36 -62.73
N ASP A 6 19.27 -20.51 -61.45
CA ASP A 6 17.98 -20.30 -60.79
C ASP A 6 18.09 -20.07 -59.27
N ALA A 7 17.02 -19.45 -58.74
CA ALA A 7 16.42 -19.42 -57.38
C ALA A 7 17.18 -20.03 -56.17
N ALA A 8 17.13 -19.51 -54.94
CA ALA A 8 15.97 -19.06 -54.20
C ALA A 8 16.40 -18.51 -52.81
N PHE A 9 15.79 -17.39 -52.42
CA PHE A 9 15.28 -17.01 -51.10
C PHE A 9 16.07 -17.34 -49.81
N GLY A 10 16.38 -16.29 -49.04
CA GLY A 10 16.78 -16.45 -47.64
C GLY A 10 17.13 -15.14 -46.92
N THR A 11 16.18 -14.21 -46.83
CA THR A 11 16.24 -13.04 -45.94
C THR A 11 16.62 -13.44 -44.51
N SER A 12 17.78 -12.99 -44.03
CA SER A 12 18.19 -13.14 -42.63
C SER A 12 17.92 -11.84 -41.87
N ALA A 13 16.88 -11.90 -41.04
CA ALA A 13 16.37 -10.86 -40.15
C ALA A 13 17.35 -10.55 -38.98
N PRO A 14 17.19 -9.38 -38.32
CA PRO A 14 18.10 -8.88 -37.29
C PRO A 14 18.14 -9.74 -36.02
N THR A 15 19.34 -9.78 -35.40
CA THR A 15 19.64 -10.40 -34.12
C THR A 15 18.80 -9.80 -32.99
N ALA A 16 17.72 -10.48 -32.62
CA ALA A 16 16.89 -10.12 -31.48
C ALA A 16 17.61 -10.44 -30.16
N ALA A 17 17.84 -9.39 -29.35
CA ALA A 17 18.34 -9.50 -27.99
C ALA A 17 17.38 -10.34 -27.13
N ARG A 18 17.89 -11.44 -26.57
CA ARG A 18 17.16 -12.39 -25.75
C ARG A 18 16.87 -11.78 -24.37
N ARG A 19 15.66 -11.23 -24.20
CA ARG A 19 15.15 -10.86 -22.87
C ARG A 19 14.95 -12.15 -22.04
N PRO A 20 15.51 -12.26 -20.82
CA PRO A 20 15.20 -13.38 -19.95
C PRO A 20 13.72 -13.31 -19.56
N GLY A 21 12.96 -14.33 -19.96
CA GLY A 21 11.54 -14.46 -19.66
C GLY A 21 11.32 -14.50 -18.14
N ARG A 22 10.62 -13.49 -17.62
CA ARG A 22 9.97 -13.58 -16.31
C ARG A 22 8.96 -14.71 -16.37
N ARG A 23 9.34 -15.88 -15.85
CA ARG A 23 8.41 -17.00 -15.66
C ARG A 23 7.40 -16.58 -14.58
N PRO A 24 6.09 -16.71 -14.80
CA PRO A 24 5.09 -16.38 -13.78
C PRO A 24 5.21 -17.36 -12.61
N ALA A 25 5.64 -16.84 -11.46
CA ALA A 25 5.74 -17.55 -10.18
C ALA A 25 4.38 -18.04 -9.65
N PHE A 26 3.28 -17.75 -10.34
CA PHE A 26 1.92 -18.18 -9.99
C PHE A 26 1.67 -19.69 -10.12
N ARG A 27 2.52 -20.43 -10.84
CA ARG A 27 2.37 -21.90 -10.92
C ARG A 27 3.03 -22.67 -9.77
N ARG A 28 3.84 -22.03 -8.92
CA ARG A 28 4.49 -22.73 -7.78
C ARG A 28 3.65 -22.76 -6.50
N ALA A 29 2.68 -21.87 -6.35
CA ALA A 29 1.79 -21.86 -5.18
C ALA A 29 0.76 -23.01 -5.23
N VAL A 30 0.30 -23.42 -6.42
CA VAL A 30 -0.69 -24.51 -6.56
C VAL A 30 -0.09 -25.89 -6.27
N PHE A 31 1.19 -26.11 -6.59
CA PHE A 31 1.86 -27.38 -6.28
C PHE A 31 2.29 -27.52 -4.81
N ALA A 32 2.44 -26.41 -4.08
CA ALA A 32 2.72 -26.47 -2.65
C ALA A 32 1.51 -26.97 -1.85
N VAL A 33 0.28 -26.59 -2.24
CA VAL A 33 -0.95 -27.09 -1.61
C VAL A 33 -1.28 -28.52 -2.07
N ALA A 34 -1.05 -28.86 -3.34
CA ALA A 34 -1.27 -30.23 -3.84
C ALA A 34 -0.27 -31.25 -3.26
N GLY A 35 0.95 -30.84 -2.93
CA GLY A 35 1.96 -31.69 -2.29
C GLY A 35 1.58 -32.13 -0.87
N VAL A 36 0.94 -31.25 -0.09
CA VAL A 36 0.48 -31.58 1.27
C VAL A 36 -0.68 -32.59 1.23
N VAL A 37 -1.60 -32.47 0.27
CA VAL A 37 -2.71 -33.43 0.12
C VAL A 37 -2.20 -34.80 -0.36
N GLY A 38 -1.21 -34.85 -1.25
CA GLY A 38 -0.65 -36.10 -1.78
C GLY A 38 0.13 -36.93 -0.75
N VAL A 39 0.78 -36.29 0.23
CA VAL A 39 1.54 -36.99 1.28
C VAL A 39 0.61 -37.53 2.38
N LEU A 40 -0.50 -36.85 2.68
CA LEU A 40 -1.47 -37.27 3.70
C LEU A 40 -2.26 -38.56 3.35
N LEU A 41 -2.28 -38.98 2.09
CA LEU A 41 -2.97 -40.19 1.65
C LEU A 41 -2.09 -41.45 1.62
N SER A 42 -0.78 -41.34 1.91
CA SER A 42 0.17 -42.42 1.57
C SER A 42 0.33 -43.54 2.60
N THR A 43 -0.04 -43.35 3.87
CA THR A 43 -0.05 -44.44 4.86
C THR A 43 -1.00 -44.12 6.01
N VAL A 44 -2.31 -44.33 5.84
CA VAL A 44 -3.17 -44.50 7.02
C VAL A 44 -2.90 -45.92 7.51
N PRO A 45 -2.32 -46.12 8.71
CA PRO A 45 -2.17 -47.47 9.23
C PRO A 45 -3.57 -48.11 9.28
N ALA A 46 -3.64 -49.42 9.01
CA ALA A 46 -4.88 -50.16 9.12
C ALA A 46 -5.22 -50.30 10.61
N GLN A 47 -5.97 -49.33 11.13
CA GLN A 47 -6.37 -49.31 12.53
C GLN A 47 -7.45 -50.38 12.71
N ALA A 48 -7.08 -51.47 13.39
CA ALA A 48 -8.02 -52.54 13.71
C ALA A 48 -9.24 -51.96 14.43
N ALA A 49 -10.44 -52.35 13.98
CA ALA A 49 -11.69 -51.96 14.62
C ALA A 49 -11.67 -52.34 16.11
N PRO A 50 -12.26 -51.51 17.01
CA PRO A 50 -12.24 -51.79 18.43
C PRO A 50 -12.82 -53.20 18.70
N GLY A 51 -12.05 -54.04 19.39
CA GLY A 51 -12.46 -55.42 19.66
C GLY A 51 -13.64 -55.54 20.65
N THR A 52 -14.03 -54.44 21.30
CA THR A 52 -15.14 -54.38 22.27
C THR A 52 -15.91 -53.06 22.15
N SER A 53 -17.18 -53.06 22.56
CA SER A 53 -18.01 -51.85 22.60
C SER A 53 -17.47 -50.77 23.54
N ALA A 54 -16.80 -51.16 24.63
CA ALA A 54 -16.17 -50.23 25.55
C ALA A 54 -14.99 -49.49 24.88
N ALA A 55 -14.15 -50.20 24.15
CA ALA A 55 -13.05 -49.59 23.38
C ALA A 55 -13.58 -48.67 22.26
N ALA A 56 -14.72 -48.99 21.65
CA ALA A 56 -15.38 -48.11 20.69
C ALA A 56 -15.89 -46.82 21.34
N ALA A 57 -16.50 -46.91 22.53
CA ALA A 57 -16.99 -45.74 23.26
C ALA A 57 -15.86 -44.79 23.68
N GLU A 58 -14.73 -45.33 24.14
CA GLU A 58 -13.55 -44.54 24.52
C GLU A 58 -12.94 -43.82 23.30
N LEU A 59 -12.85 -44.49 22.16
CA LEU A 59 -12.38 -43.88 20.92
C LEU A 59 -13.31 -42.75 20.45
N VAL A 60 -14.63 -42.95 20.52
CA VAL A 60 -15.60 -41.90 20.19
C VAL A 60 -15.47 -40.71 21.15
N ALA A 61 -15.32 -40.94 22.45
CA ALA A 61 -15.12 -39.88 23.43
C ALA A 61 -13.83 -39.08 23.16
N ALA A 62 -12.72 -39.77 22.87
CA ALA A 62 -11.45 -39.14 22.52
C ALA A 62 -11.58 -38.28 21.25
N LYS A 63 -12.23 -38.80 20.20
CA LYS A 63 -12.45 -38.05 18.96
C LYS A 63 -13.43 -36.90 19.12
N GLY A 64 -14.46 -37.05 19.96
CA GLY A 64 -15.34 -35.95 20.34
C GLY A 64 -14.56 -34.81 20.97
N HIS A 65 -13.66 -35.12 21.90
CA HIS A 65 -12.83 -34.12 22.55
C HIS A 65 -11.84 -33.44 21.58
N GLU A 66 -11.18 -34.20 20.69
CA GLU A 66 -10.31 -33.60 19.66
C GLU A 66 -11.08 -32.62 18.76
N LEU A 67 -12.34 -32.93 18.42
CA LEU A 67 -13.20 -32.04 17.62
C LEU A 67 -13.62 -30.78 18.39
N GLU A 68 -13.86 -30.87 19.70
CA GLU A 68 -14.14 -29.70 20.53
C GLU A 68 -12.95 -28.73 20.50
N VAL A 69 -11.73 -29.23 20.67
CA VAL A 69 -10.50 -28.42 20.63
C VAL A 69 -10.35 -27.72 19.27
N ILE A 70 -10.47 -28.47 18.17
CA ILE A 70 -10.33 -27.89 16.82
C ILE A 70 -11.43 -26.87 16.52
N THR A 71 -12.65 -27.12 16.99
CA THR A 71 -13.77 -26.19 16.78
C THR A 71 -13.54 -24.89 17.55
N GLU A 72 -12.96 -24.97 18.75
CA GLU A 72 -12.60 -23.79 19.53
C GLU A 72 -11.48 -22.99 18.86
N GLU A 73 -10.38 -23.65 18.47
CA GLU A 73 -9.27 -23.01 17.74
C GLU A 73 -9.75 -22.33 16.45
N PHE A 74 -10.65 -22.99 15.71
CA PHE A 74 -11.25 -22.41 14.50
C PHE A 74 -12.09 -21.17 14.82
N ASN A 75 -12.92 -21.22 15.86
CA ASN A 75 -13.74 -20.08 16.25
C ASN A 75 -12.88 -18.91 16.72
N GLU A 76 -11.83 -19.17 17.50
CA GLU A 76 -10.86 -18.17 17.93
C GLU A 76 -10.16 -17.53 16.73
N ALA A 77 -9.65 -18.34 15.79
CA ALA A 77 -9.03 -17.84 14.57
C ALA A 77 -9.98 -17.00 13.71
N ARG A 78 -11.25 -17.42 13.61
CA ARG A 78 -12.28 -16.68 12.86
C ARG A 78 -12.57 -15.32 13.50
N VAL A 79 -12.65 -15.25 14.83
CA VAL A 79 -12.84 -14.00 15.56
C VAL A 79 -11.63 -13.08 15.40
N ALA A 80 -10.41 -13.62 15.51
CA ALA A 80 -9.17 -12.88 15.32
C ALA A 80 -9.08 -12.29 13.89
N LEU A 81 -9.39 -13.08 12.86
CA LEU A 81 -9.41 -12.62 11.47
C LEU A 81 -10.41 -11.49 11.26
N ALA A 82 -11.63 -11.61 11.80
CA ALA A 82 -12.64 -10.56 11.69
C ALA A 82 -12.16 -9.24 12.34
N ALA A 83 -11.50 -9.32 13.49
CA ALA A 83 -10.92 -8.17 14.17
C ALA A 83 -9.79 -7.52 13.36
N GLN A 84 -8.88 -8.32 12.78
CA GLN A 84 -7.80 -7.85 11.92
C GLN A 84 -8.32 -7.15 10.66
N GLN A 85 -9.34 -7.74 10.01
CA GLN A 85 -9.99 -7.13 8.84
C GLN A 85 -10.64 -5.78 9.18
N ALA A 86 -11.32 -5.68 10.32
CA ALA A 86 -11.90 -4.41 10.77
C ALA A 86 -10.82 -3.35 11.05
N ALA A 87 -9.70 -3.73 11.69
CA ALA A 87 -8.57 -2.85 11.94
C ALA A 87 -7.89 -2.38 10.63
N ALA A 88 -7.74 -3.28 9.64
CA ALA A 88 -7.22 -2.95 8.32
C ALA A 88 -8.11 -1.95 7.57
N GLN A 89 -9.44 -2.12 7.63
CA GLN A 89 -10.38 -1.16 7.04
C GLN A 89 -10.30 0.21 7.71
N ALA A 90 -10.25 0.25 9.05
CA ALA A 90 -10.16 1.51 9.80
C ALA A 90 -8.86 2.27 9.50
N THR A 91 -7.72 1.57 9.46
CA THR A 91 -6.42 2.18 9.12
C THR A 91 -6.35 2.60 7.66
N GLY A 92 -6.98 1.86 6.74
CA GLY A 92 -7.14 2.27 5.34
C GLY A 92 -7.88 3.60 5.19
N ALA A 93 -8.99 3.79 5.91
CA ALA A 93 -9.74 5.04 5.90
C ALA A 93 -8.91 6.21 6.48
N GLN A 94 -8.13 5.98 7.53
CA GLN A 94 -7.23 6.99 8.10
C GLN A 94 -6.13 7.40 7.11
N LEU A 95 -5.55 6.45 6.37
CA LEU A 95 -4.57 6.73 5.33
C LEU A 95 -5.17 7.55 4.20
N GLU A 96 -6.37 7.22 3.73
CA GLU A 96 -7.06 7.99 2.70
C GLU A 96 -7.27 9.45 3.14
N GLN A 97 -7.80 9.64 4.36
CA GLN A 97 -8.01 10.98 4.91
C GLN A 97 -6.69 11.76 5.05
N ALA A 98 -5.64 11.14 5.59
CA ALA A 98 -4.34 11.79 5.73
C ALA A 98 -3.71 12.15 4.38
N THR A 99 -3.94 11.33 3.35
CA THR A 99 -3.47 11.60 1.98
C THR A 99 -4.18 12.81 1.36
N VAL A 100 -5.49 12.95 1.58
CA VAL A 100 -6.25 14.13 1.14
C VAL A 100 -5.72 15.40 1.80
N VAL A 101 -5.53 15.37 3.13
CA VAL A 101 -4.99 16.52 3.88
C VAL A 101 -3.59 16.90 3.39
N LEU A 102 -2.72 15.90 3.15
CA LEU A 102 -1.40 16.12 2.60
C LEU A 102 -1.46 16.75 1.20
N ALA A 103 -2.34 16.27 0.32
CA ALA A 103 -2.48 16.81 -1.03
C ALA A 103 -2.89 18.30 -1.00
N THR A 104 -3.88 18.66 -0.17
CA THR A 104 -4.31 20.05 0.02
C THR A 104 -3.17 20.91 0.55
N ALA A 105 -2.43 20.43 1.56
CA ALA A 105 -1.32 21.18 2.12
C ALA A 105 -0.19 21.40 1.09
N GLN A 106 0.10 20.40 0.27
CA GLN A 106 1.07 20.52 -0.83
C GLN A 106 0.64 21.55 -1.88
N GLU A 107 -0.66 21.64 -2.20
CA GLU A 107 -1.17 22.68 -3.10
C GLU A 107 -0.96 24.08 -2.54
N SER A 108 -1.23 24.29 -1.24
CA SER A 108 -0.98 25.58 -0.58
C SER A 108 0.52 25.95 -0.64
N VAL A 109 1.42 25.01 -0.33
CA VAL A 109 2.87 25.24 -0.41
C VAL A 109 3.32 25.56 -1.84
N ARG A 110 2.78 24.86 -2.86
CA ARG A 110 3.05 25.18 -4.28
C ARG A 110 2.56 26.59 -4.64
N GLY A 111 1.43 27.02 -4.09
CA GLY A 111 0.91 28.38 -4.26
C GLY A 111 1.87 29.45 -3.71
N ILE A 112 2.40 29.23 -2.50
CA ILE A 112 3.40 30.11 -1.88
C ILE A 112 4.69 30.13 -2.72
N ALA A 113 5.20 28.97 -3.13
CA ALA A 113 6.39 28.89 -3.96
C ALA A 113 6.22 29.60 -5.30
N ARG A 114 5.04 29.46 -5.93
CA ARG A 114 4.72 30.15 -7.19
C ARG A 114 4.68 31.66 -7.01
N SER A 115 4.02 32.17 -5.98
CA SER A 115 3.92 33.62 -5.73
C SER A 115 5.27 34.25 -5.41
N ALA A 116 6.13 33.52 -4.69
CA ALA A 116 7.51 33.92 -4.45
C ALA A 116 8.34 33.95 -5.76
N TYR A 117 8.20 32.92 -6.61
CA TYR A 117 8.93 32.84 -7.88
C TYR A 117 8.48 33.89 -8.91
N THR A 118 7.18 34.14 -9.04
CA THR A 118 6.66 35.11 -10.01
C THR A 118 6.84 36.55 -9.57
N GLY A 119 7.31 36.79 -8.35
CA GLY A 119 7.52 38.15 -7.84
C GLY A 119 6.22 38.95 -7.71
N ALA A 120 5.06 38.30 -7.60
CA ALA A 120 3.77 38.98 -7.44
C ALA A 120 3.80 39.98 -6.26
N ASN A 121 4.54 39.63 -5.20
CA ASN A 121 4.74 40.48 -4.02
C ASN A 121 5.80 41.58 -4.24
N LEU A 122 6.78 41.37 -5.14
CA LEU A 122 7.82 42.35 -5.46
C LEU A 122 7.25 43.53 -6.26
N SER A 123 6.30 43.28 -7.16
CA SER A 123 5.56 44.34 -7.86
C SER A 123 4.83 45.28 -6.87
N SER A 124 4.17 44.71 -5.86
CA SER A 124 3.49 45.49 -4.81
C SER A 124 4.46 46.25 -3.92
N PHE A 125 5.63 45.69 -3.64
CA PHE A 125 6.71 46.36 -2.89
C PHE A 125 7.34 47.52 -3.67
N GLN A 126 7.53 47.37 -4.99
CA GLN A 126 8.05 48.45 -5.81
C GLN A 126 7.06 49.62 -5.93
N ALA A 127 5.76 49.33 -6.03
CA ALA A 127 4.71 50.34 -5.98
C ALA A 127 4.63 51.07 -4.62
N LEU A 128 5.00 50.39 -3.53
CA LEU A 128 5.10 50.97 -2.18
C LEU A 128 6.27 51.94 -2.03
N MET A 129 7.45 51.63 -2.58
CA MET A 129 8.60 52.55 -2.53
C MET A 129 8.37 53.84 -3.33
N THR A 130 7.47 53.81 -4.31
CA THR A 130 7.08 54.99 -5.10
C THR A 130 5.87 55.74 -4.53
N SER A 131 5.34 55.33 -3.37
CA SER A 131 4.16 55.95 -2.75
C SER A 131 4.56 57.05 -1.76
N ASP A 132 3.97 58.24 -1.87
CA ASP A 132 4.34 59.43 -1.10
C ASP A 132 3.72 59.51 0.33
N SER A 133 3.09 58.44 0.82
CA SER A 133 2.29 58.44 2.07
C SER A 133 2.89 57.50 3.13
N ALA A 134 3.28 58.06 4.28
CA ALA A 134 3.87 57.31 5.40
C ALA A 134 2.87 56.36 6.09
N ASP A 135 1.59 56.74 6.14
CA ASP A 135 0.53 55.92 6.74
C ASP A 135 0.24 54.67 5.88
N ASP A 136 0.25 54.80 4.55
CA ASP A 136 0.07 53.66 3.64
C ASP A 136 1.20 52.65 3.74
N PHE A 137 2.43 53.12 3.95
CA PHE A 137 3.59 52.26 4.15
C PHE A 137 3.44 51.39 5.41
N VAL A 138 3.06 52.00 6.54
CA VAL A 138 2.85 51.27 7.81
C VAL A 138 1.72 50.25 7.69
N ALA A 139 0.59 50.64 7.07
CA ALA A 139 -0.55 49.74 6.84
C ALA A 139 -0.17 48.51 5.99
N ARG A 140 0.63 48.70 4.93
CA ARG A 140 1.14 47.58 4.13
C ARG A 140 2.15 46.73 4.87
N MET A 141 3.04 47.32 5.68
CA MET A 141 3.99 46.54 6.49
C MET A 141 3.26 45.61 7.47
N ALA A 142 2.20 46.11 8.12
CA ALA A 142 1.36 45.28 8.99
C ALA A 142 0.66 44.14 8.23
N THR A 143 0.19 44.42 7.01
CA THR A 143 -0.42 43.40 6.15
C THR A 143 0.61 42.34 5.72
N LEU A 144 1.84 42.74 5.37
CA LEU A 144 2.92 41.81 5.04
C LEU A 144 3.30 40.92 6.23
N GLN A 145 3.32 41.46 7.45
CA GLN A 145 3.57 40.69 8.66
C GLN A 145 2.46 39.67 8.92
N MET A 146 1.19 40.05 8.72
CA MET A 146 0.05 39.13 8.80
C MET A 146 0.16 38.01 7.75
N VAL A 147 0.50 38.36 6.51
CA VAL A 147 0.69 37.39 5.41
C VAL A 147 1.85 36.45 5.71
N ALA A 148 2.99 36.95 6.19
CA ALA A 148 4.14 36.13 6.57
C ALA A 148 3.80 35.17 7.72
N GLY A 149 3.05 35.65 8.74
CA GLY A 149 2.53 34.82 9.81
C GLY A 149 1.61 33.70 9.29
N HIS A 150 0.71 34.03 8.36
CA HIS A 150 -0.16 33.04 7.72
C HIS A 150 0.63 32.01 6.90
N GLN A 151 1.62 32.43 6.12
CA GLN A 151 2.46 31.52 5.32
C GLN A 151 3.24 30.55 6.21
N ASN A 152 3.78 31.01 7.34
CA ASN A 152 4.44 30.13 8.31
C ASN A 152 3.46 29.10 8.89
N ALA A 153 2.25 29.51 9.26
CA ALA A 153 1.22 28.59 9.75
C ALA A 153 0.82 27.53 8.70
N VAL A 154 0.76 27.92 7.42
CA VAL A 154 0.52 26.98 6.31
C VAL A 154 1.66 25.98 6.16
N LEU A 155 2.92 26.43 6.27
CA LEU A 155 4.09 25.55 6.20
C LEU A 155 4.12 24.56 7.38
N ASP A 156 3.81 25.02 8.60
CA ASP A 156 3.71 24.16 9.78
C ASP A 156 2.59 23.12 9.62
N THR A 157 1.44 23.54 9.10
CA THR A 157 0.34 22.63 8.77
C THR A 157 0.75 21.58 7.75
N ALA A 158 1.51 21.97 6.71
CA ALA A 158 2.01 21.04 5.70
C ALA A 158 3.03 20.05 6.25
N ALA A 159 3.92 20.49 7.14
CA ALA A 159 4.85 19.61 7.84
C ALA A 159 4.09 18.58 8.70
N GLY A 160 3.09 19.03 9.47
CA GLY A 160 2.22 18.17 10.26
C GLY A 160 1.45 17.16 9.40
N ALA A 161 0.88 17.61 8.27
CA ALA A 161 0.17 16.74 7.34
C ALA A 161 1.08 15.64 6.75
N ASN A 162 2.34 15.97 6.44
CA ASN A 162 3.31 15.00 5.93
C ASN A 162 3.65 13.93 6.99
N VAL A 163 3.86 14.34 8.24
CA VAL A 163 4.09 13.40 9.36
C VAL A 163 2.86 12.51 9.58
N ALA A 164 1.66 13.09 9.59
CA ALA A 164 0.42 12.34 9.77
C ALA A 164 0.19 11.31 8.66
N ALA A 165 0.42 11.69 7.40
CA ALA A 165 0.32 10.77 6.27
C ALA A 165 1.35 9.63 6.34
N ALA A 166 2.60 9.92 6.74
CA ALA A 166 3.62 8.90 6.93
C ALA A 166 3.26 7.91 8.05
N GLN A 167 2.72 8.41 9.17
CA GLN A 167 2.25 7.57 10.28
C GLN A 167 1.06 6.71 9.86
N ALA A 168 0.08 7.29 9.16
CA ALA A 168 -1.08 6.54 8.67
C ALA A 168 -0.67 5.45 7.67
N ALA A 169 0.31 5.73 6.79
CA ALA A 169 0.84 4.74 5.87
C ALA A 169 1.56 3.59 6.60
N ALA A 170 2.34 3.90 7.63
CA ALA A 170 2.98 2.87 8.46
C ALA A 170 1.96 2.02 9.22
N ALA A 171 0.90 2.64 9.76
CA ALA A 171 -0.18 1.94 10.45
C ALA A 171 -0.96 1.01 9.51
N ALA A 172 -1.31 1.50 8.30
CA ALA A 172 -1.97 0.69 7.28
C ALA A 172 -1.09 -0.48 6.81
N GLN A 173 0.21 -0.26 6.62
CA GLN A 173 1.15 -1.33 6.25
C GLN A 173 1.25 -2.40 7.34
N LYS A 174 1.27 -1.99 8.62
CA LYS A 174 1.26 -2.92 9.75
C LYS A 174 -0.06 -3.71 9.82
N ALA A 175 -1.20 -3.03 9.67
CA ALA A 175 -2.49 -3.71 9.68
C ALA A 175 -2.62 -4.72 8.51
N ALA A 176 -2.02 -4.41 7.35
CA ALA A 176 -1.97 -5.31 6.21
C ALA A 176 -1.01 -6.49 6.38
N SER A 177 0.01 -6.40 7.24
CA SER A 177 0.90 -7.54 7.55
C SER A 177 0.35 -8.44 8.66
N ASP A 178 -0.52 -7.89 9.50
CA ASP A 178 -1.12 -8.59 10.64
C ASP A 178 -2.43 -9.34 10.25
N ALA A 179 -2.96 -9.10 9.04
CA ALA A 179 -4.18 -9.70 8.48
C ALA A 179 -3.86 -10.81 7.47
#